data_AF-A0A5B9QS99-F1
#
_entry.id   AF-A0A5B9QS99-F1
#
_cell.length_a   1.000
_cell.length_b   1.000
_cell.length_c   1.000
_cell.angle_alpha   90.00
_cell.angle_beta   90.00
_cell.angle_gamma   90.00
#
_symmetry.space_group_name_H-M   'P 1'
#
loop_
_entity.id
_entity.type
_entity.pdbx_description
1 polymer ?
#
loop_
_entity_poly.entity_id
_entity_poly.type
_entity_poly.pdbx_seq_one_letter_code
_entity_poly.pdbx_strand_id
1 'polypeptide(L)'
;MMAKNSTPRGPAAVKKNAPADAKQKRERSPALAGHRETVESICVAIILALLFRSFVAEAFVIPTGSMAPTLMGAHKDLFCDACGYNFRVGASIEHKEVQGFRPGRPSYLDVVGGRCPNCRKLNALNLASDANHATFNGDRILVSKFAYAIQEPQRWDVIVFKYPGNPKQNYIKRLVGLPEETLRIWHGDVYTRSDDEDEYAIARKPDHKVMPMAHLVYDSNFPAADLMAANYPSRLQPWQADATKPPTDSWQVKTEPVGLVATVQAGDSPQWLRYFHNLPSDEERQRIAEGQSMESVDPYRSRAITDFYAYDSYFTTNRANVRNRNGTSVSYQDGQLPRPLYDNELEYGAFHWVGDLTFSADLETDSAASETVLEIIEAGIRYRCTIDLASGQATLSISGDQAEAFDGGQTTLTAATDVRAGQQYALRFSNVDNQLRLWVDGDSVSFDATPTFDPQSFATDHQDRPHYRVGEPLDAAPVGIAVAGGAATVQNFQLHRDQYYIAATAGIPMLDYSFSPQVIKRTLHNPDQWDSATFWKMRREIEFDLEADQFFPMGDNSPESKDARSWVDSRFPPVPDKDAYKYARYNYVPRDLLVGKALLVFWPHSWNRPVPFTPNVKRMKLIR
;
A
#
# COMPACT_ATOMS: atom_id res chain seq x y z
N MET A 1 -69.66 75.24 27.72
CA MET A 1 -71.02 75.72 27.38
C MET A 1 -71.64 74.67 26.47
N MET A 2 -72.57 73.89 27.02
CA MET A 2 -73.98 73.83 26.58
C MET A 2 -74.12 73.52 25.07
N ALA A 3 -74.31 72.27 24.65
CA ALA A 3 -75.50 71.42 24.78
C ALA A 3 -76.49 71.57 23.61
N LYS A 4 -77.14 70.43 23.30
CA LYS A 4 -78.40 70.26 22.55
C LYS A 4 -78.29 70.43 21.03
N ASN A 5 -79.12 69.81 20.19
CA ASN A 5 -80.03 68.66 20.19
C ASN A 5 -80.60 68.69 18.75
N SER A 6 -80.95 67.54 18.18
CA SER A 6 -82.29 67.25 17.62
C SER A 6 -82.28 66.32 16.40
N THR A 7 -82.75 65.09 16.66
CA THR A 7 -83.49 64.17 15.78
C THR A 7 -84.92 64.71 15.51
N PRO A 8 -85.84 64.03 14.77
CA PRO A 8 -85.74 63.05 13.66
C PRO A 8 -86.82 63.27 12.56
N ARG A 9 -86.85 62.43 11.49
CA ARG A 9 -88.05 61.68 11.02
C ARG A 9 -87.73 60.87 9.74
N GLY A 10 -87.95 59.56 9.81
CA GLY A 10 -87.96 58.63 8.65
C GLY A 10 -89.30 58.71 7.87
N PRO A 11 -89.63 57.74 6.96
CA PRO A 11 -89.27 56.33 7.02
C PRO A 11 -88.74 55.68 5.71
N ALA A 12 -88.39 54.40 5.85
CA ALA A 12 -87.97 53.39 4.87
C ALA A 12 -89.01 53.16 3.73
N ALA A 13 -88.80 52.41 2.63
CA ALA A 13 -87.89 51.29 2.39
C ALA A 13 -87.85 50.90 0.87
N VAL A 14 -86.66 50.46 0.42
CA VAL A 14 -86.37 49.30 -0.47
C VAL A 14 -86.73 49.34 -1.98
N LYS A 15 -85.70 49.32 -2.86
CA LYS A 15 -85.28 48.15 -3.68
C LYS A 15 -84.00 48.41 -4.53
N LYS A 16 -82.99 47.56 -4.25
CA LYS A 16 -81.83 47.01 -5.01
C LYS A 16 -81.30 47.64 -6.33
N ASN A 17 -79.98 47.92 -6.28
CA ASN A 17 -78.82 47.52 -7.13
C ASN A 17 -78.97 47.50 -8.67
N ALA A 18 -78.03 48.00 -9.48
CA ALA A 18 -76.57 48.05 -9.36
C ALA A 18 -75.96 49.22 -10.20
N PRO A 19 -74.65 49.52 -10.05
CA PRO A 19 -73.81 49.62 -11.25
C PRO A 19 -72.41 48.99 -11.13
N ALA A 20 -71.79 48.89 -12.30
CA ALA A 20 -70.49 48.32 -12.62
C ALA A 20 -69.29 49.07 -12.00
N ASP A 21 -68.20 48.35 -11.73
CA ASP A 21 -66.92 48.96 -11.34
C ASP A 21 -65.70 48.24 -11.94
N ALA A 22 -64.67 49.05 -12.16
CA ALA A 22 -63.45 48.81 -12.92
C ALA A 22 -62.54 47.69 -12.37
N LYS A 23 -61.96 46.89 -13.26
CA LYS A 23 -60.92 45.89 -12.92
C LYS A 23 -59.57 46.57 -12.69
N GLN A 24 -59.19 46.73 -11.42
CA GLN A 24 -57.80 46.95 -11.01
C GLN A 24 -56.93 45.72 -11.32
N LYS A 25 -55.79 45.96 -11.97
CA LYS A 25 -54.73 44.97 -12.22
C LYS A 25 -53.97 44.75 -10.90
N ARG A 26 -54.17 43.60 -10.25
CA ARG A 26 -53.47 43.17 -9.03
C ARG A 26 -51.97 43.00 -9.33
N GLU A 27 -51.13 43.90 -8.83
CA GLU A 27 -49.68 43.68 -8.74
C GLU A 27 -49.40 42.51 -7.79
N ARG A 28 -48.68 41.49 -8.28
CA ARG A 28 -48.22 40.37 -7.44
C ARG A 28 -47.09 40.87 -6.53
N SER A 29 -47.27 40.71 -5.23
CA SER A 29 -46.31 41.12 -4.19
C SER A 29 -44.93 40.45 -4.38
N PRO A 30 -43.80 41.17 -4.23
CA PRO A 30 -42.44 40.65 -4.50
C PRO A 30 -41.99 39.49 -3.60
N ALA A 31 -42.59 39.34 -2.41
CA ALA A 31 -42.19 38.32 -1.43
C ALA A 31 -42.53 36.88 -1.85
N LEU A 32 -43.55 36.67 -2.68
CA LEU A 32 -43.94 35.33 -3.16
C LEU A 32 -43.07 34.83 -4.34
N ALA A 33 -42.35 35.72 -5.02
CA ALA A 33 -41.44 35.36 -6.10
C ALA A 33 -40.14 34.74 -5.57
N GLY A 34 -39.52 35.35 -4.56
CA GLY A 34 -38.27 34.85 -3.97
C GLY A 34 -38.39 33.48 -3.30
N HIS A 35 -39.53 33.17 -2.67
CA HIS A 35 -39.75 31.84 -2.08
C HIS A 35 -39.95 30.75 -3.16
N ARG A 36 -40.57 31.09 -4.29
CA ARG A 36 -40.74 30.15 -5.40
C ARG A 36 -39.42 29.88 -6.11
N GLU A 37 -38.63 30.92 -6.37
CA GLU A 37 -37.28 30.77 -6.95
C GLU A 37 -36.36 29.96 -6.04
N THR A 38 -36.47 30.14 -4.71
CA THR A 38 -35.72 29.34 -3.74
C THR A 38 -36.16 27.87 -3.78
N VAL A 39 -37.47 27.61 -3.79
CA VAL A 39 -38.01 26.23 -3.85
C VAL A 39 -37.67 25.57 -5.19
N GLU A 40 -37.81 26.27 -6.32
CA GLU A 40 -37.43 25.79 -7.64
C GLU A 40 -35.93 25.46 -7.71
N SER A 41 -35.07 26.33 -7.19
CA SER A 41 -33.62 26.10 -7.12
C SER A 41 -33.27 24.88 -6.27
N ILE A 42 -33.94 24.70 -5.11
CA ILE A 42 -33.76 23.52 -4.26
C ILE A 42 -34.24 22.26 -4.97
N CYS A 43 -35.41 22.29 -5.63
CA CYS A 43 -35.93 21.15 -6.38
C CYS A 43 -35.01 20.76 -7.54
N VAL A 44 -34.53 21.74 -8.32
CA VAL A 44 -33.56 21.51 -9.39
C VAL A 44 -32.26 20.94 -8.82
N ALA A 45 -31.75 21.50 -7.72
CA ALA A 45 -30.55 20.98 -7.06
C ALA A 45 -30.73 19.53 -6.58
N ILE A 46 -31.89 19.17 -6.00
CA ILE A 46 -32.20 17.80 -5.59
C ILE A 46 -32.29 16.87 -6.81
N ILE A 47 -32.99 17.27 -7.87
CA ILE A 47 -33.12 16.47 -9.10
C ILE A 47 -31.74 16.26 -9.73
N LEU A 48 -30.94 17.31 -9.87
CA LEU A 48 -29.57 17.22 -10.38
C LEU A 48 -28.69 16.35 -9.50
N ALA A 49 -28.80 16.46 -8.17
CA ALA A 49 -28.07 15.60 -7.24
C ALA A 49 -28.49 14.13 -7.37
N LEU A 50 -29.79 13.84 -7.57
CA LEU A 50 -30.29 12.49 -7.80
C LEU A 50 -29.82 11.95 -9.16
N LEU A 51 -29.88 12.75 -10.23
CA LEU A 51 -29.38 12.37 -11.56
C LEU A 51 -27.86 12.12 -11.53
N PHE A 52 -27.11 13.03 -10.91
CA PHE A 52 -25.66 12.89 -10.74
C PHE A 52 -25.33 11.61 -9.96
N ARG A 53 -26.06 11.34 -8.87
CA ARG A 53 -25.87 10.11 -8.08
C ARG A 53 -26.25 8.83 -8.83
N SER A 54 -27.33 8.88 -9.62
CA SER A 54 -27.80 7.73 -10.37
C SER A 54 -26.86 7.37 -11.54
N PHE A 55 -26.35 8.38 -12.26
CA PHE A 55 -25.71 8.16 -13.56
C PHE A 55 -24.22 8.54 -13.62
N VAL A 56 -23.75 9.47 -12.79
CA VAL A 56 -22.38 10.02 -12.92
C VAL A 56 -21.45 9.41 -11.88
N ALA A 57 -21.76 9.58 -10.59
CA ALA A 57 -20.88 9.14 -9.52
C ALA A 57 -21.61 8.59 -8.31
N GLU A 58 -21.06 7.54 -7.71
CA GLU A 58 -21.59 6.92 -6.49
C GLU A 58 -20.53 6.86 -5.40
N ALA A 59 -20.96 7.12 -4.16
CA ALA A 59 -20.12 7.03 -2.98
C ALA A 59 -20.22 5.63 -2.37
N PHE A 60 -19.09 4.95 -2.22
CA PHE A 60 -19.00 3.64 -1.58
C PHE A 60 -18.16 3.71 -0.30
N VAL A 61 -18.49 2.84 0.66
CA VAL A 61 -17.63 2.52 1.80
C VAL A 61 -16.95 1.19 1.48
N ILE A 62 -15.64 1.11 1.68
CA ILE A 62 -14.89 -0.12 1.43
C ILE A 62 -14.97 -1.01 2.68
N PRO A 63 -15.73 -2.12 2.66
CA PRO A 63 -15.94 -2.92 3.87
C PRO A 63 -14.72 -3.76 4.23
N THR A 64 -13.97 -4.24 3.23
CA THR A 64 -12.88 -5.20 3.40
C THR A 64 -11.54 -4.62 2.98
N GLY A 65 -10.48 -4.90 3.75
CA GLY A 65 -9.11 -4.61 3.35
C GLY A 65 -8.73 -5.42 2.12
N SER A 66 -8.29 -4.75 1.06
CA SER A 66 -7.82 -5.46 -0.15
C SER A 66 -7.00 -4.63 -1.13
N MET A 67 -6.84 -3.35 -0.83
CA MET A 67 -6.22 -2.37 -1.72
C MET A 67 -5.32 -1.43 -0.90
N ALA A 68 -4.94 -1.86 0.30
CA ALA A 68 -4.08 -1.09 1.18
C ALA A 68 -2.63 -1.13 0.62
N PRO A 69 -1.80 -0.09 0.84
CA PRO A 69 -2.10 1.11 1.62
C PRO A 69 -2.84 2.19 0.81
N THR A 70 -3.18 1.93 -0.44
CA THR A 70 -3.86 2.94 -1.28
C THR A 70 -5.28 3.21 -0.80
N LEU A 71 -6.03 2.17 -0.46
CA LEU A 71 -7.41 2.20 -0.01
C LEU A 71 -7.58 1.31 1.21
N MET A 72 -7.99 1.90 2.34
CA MET A 72 -8.17 1.15 3.57
C MET A 72 -9.59 0.59 3.64
N GLY A 73 -9.71 -0.72 3.84
CA GLY A 73 -10.97 -1.33 4.26
C GLY A 73 -11.18 -1.19 5.76
N ALA A 74 -11.95 -2.09 6.39
CA ALA A 74 -12.04 -2.06 7.83
C ALA A 74 -10.66 -2.24 8.48
N HIS A 75 -10.23 -1.30 9.33
CA HIS A 75 -8.87 -1.20 9.84
C HIS A 75 -8.82 -0.56 11.24
N LYS A 76 -7.64 -0.63 11.86
CA LYS A 76 -7.27 0.11 13.08
C LYS A 76 -5.97 0.88 12.85
N ASP A 77 -5.87 2.06 13.45
CA ASP A 77 -4.67 2.89 13.46
C ASP A 77 -3.82 2.51 14.70
N LEU A 78 -2.50 2.31 14.50
CA LEU A 78 -1.54 1.99 15.56
C LEU A 78 -0.36 2.94 15.53
N PHE A 79 0.08 3.35 16.72
CA PHE A 79 1.33 4.07 16.93
C PHE A 79 2.36 3.11 17.51
N CYS A 80 3.55 3.05 16.90
CA CYS A 80 4.61 2.23 17.45
C CYS A 80 5.29 2.91 18.65
N ASP A 81 5.18 2.32 19.83
CA ASP A 81 5.75 2.86 21.06
C ASP A 81 7.29 2.83 21.13
N ALA A 82 7.95 2.05 20.27
CA ALA A 82 9.41 2.02 20.18
C ALA A 82 9.99 3.04 19.19
N CYS A 83 9.43 3.13 17.98
CA CYS A 83 10.00 3.96 16.92
C CYS A 83 9.17 5.19 16.56
N GLY A 84 7.96 5.32 17.10
CA GLY A 84 7.05 6.41 16.79
C GLY A 84 6.35 6.32 15.42
N TYR A 85 6.57 5.24 14.66
CA TYR A 85 5.96 5.08 13.35
C TYR A 85 4.45 4.83 13.44
N ASN A 86 3.67 5.56 12.64
CA ASN A 86 2.23 5.39 12.51
C ASN A 86 1.90 4.37 11.42
N PHE A 87 1.20 3.30 11.77
CA PHE A 87 0.81 2.26 10.81
C PHE A 87 -0.63 1.80 11.02
N ARG A 88 -1.08 0.89 10.15
CA ARG A 88 -2.45 0.36 10.16
C ARG A 88 -2.42 -1.14 10.06
N VAL A 89 -3.43 -1.76 10.67
CA VAL A 89 -3.74 -3.17 10.48
C VAL A 89 -5.19 -3.35 10.04
N GLY A 90 -5.43 -4.40 9.26
CA GLY A 90 -6.75 -4.84 8.86
C GLY A 90 -7.55 -5.32 10.06
N ALA A 91 -8.85 -5.04 10.02
CA ALA A 91 -9.83 -5.44 11.04
C ALA A 91 -11.11 -6.01 10.40
N SER A 92 -11.05 -6.38 9.12
CA SER A 92 -12.18 -6.98 8.40
C SER A 92 -12.65 -8.29 9.02
N ILE A 93 -11.73 -9.05 9.62
CA ILE A 93 -12.01 -10.29 10.36
C ILE A 93 -13.00 -10.10 11.53
N GLU A 94 -13.08 -8.90 12.12
CA GLU A 94 -13.98 -8.61 13.24
C GLU A 94 -15.46 -8.66 12.86
N HIS A 95 -15.77 -8.58 11.56
CA HIS A 95 -17.13 -8.65 11.03
C HIS A 95 -17.55 -10.06 10.65
N LYS A 96 -16.65 -11.06 10.78
CA LYS A 96 -16.90 -12.46 10.43
C LYS A 96 -17.21 -13.29 11.67
N GLU A 97 -18.24 -14.12 11.59
CA GLU A 97 -18.51 -15.15 12.58
C GLU A 97 -17.53 -16.31 12.37
N VAL A 98 -16.83 -16.71 13.45
CA VAL A 98 -15.92 -17.85 13.45
C VAL A 98 -16.70 -19.11 13.81
N GLN A 99 -16.75 -20.06 12.88
CA GLN A 99 -17.33 -21.38 13.11
C GLN A 99 -16.33 -22.26 13.89
N GLY A 100 -16.78 -22.95 14.94
CA GLY A 100 -16.01 -24.07 15.53
C GLY A 100 -15.70 -24.03 17.03
N PHE A 101 -15.97 -22.95 17.76
CA PHE A 101 -15.65 -22.91 19.20
C PHE A 101 -16.71 -23.59 20.09
N ARG A 102 -18.02 -23.45 19.76
CA ARG A 102 -19.14 -24.15 20.42
C ARG A 102 -20.33 -24.29 19.47
N PRO A 103 -20.97 -25.47 19.35
CA PRO A 103 -22.20 -25.63 18.57
C PRO A 103 -23.29 -24.68 19.07
N GLY A 104 -23.89 -23.88 18.18
CA GLY A 104 -25.05 -23.04 18.48
C GLY A 104 -24.79 -21.69 19.15
N ARG A 105 -23.54 -21.22 19.26
CA ARG A 105 -23.24 -19.84 19.69
C ARG A 105 -22.29 -19.14 18.72
N PRO A 106 -22.70 -18.00 18.12
CA PRO A 106 -21.82 -17.23 17.24
C PRO A 106 -20.63 -16.70 18.04
N SER A 107 -19.43 -16.93 17.50
CA SER A 107 -18.17 -16.45 18.08
C SER A 107 -17.52 -15.46 17.12
N TYR A 108 -16.93 -14.40 17.65
CA TYR A 108 -16.27 -13.35 16.87
C TYR A 108 -14.87 -13.10 17.41
N LEU A 109 -14.00 -12.61 16.54
CA LEU A 109 -12.65 -12.17 16.92
C LEU A 109 -12.61 -10.65 16.98
N ASP A 110 -11.75 -10.12 17.86
CA ASP A 110 -11.35 -8.72 17.88
C ASP A 110 -9.82 -8.65 17.64
N VAL A 111 -9.40 -7.66 16.85
CA VAL A 111 -7.99 -7.37 16.59
C VAL A 111 -7.43 -6.59 17.78
N VAL A 112 -6.36 -7.11 18.38
CA VAL A 112 -5.79 -6.61 19.65
C VAL A 112 -4.39 -6.06 19.52
N GLY A 113 -3.78 -6.12 18.34
CA GLY A 113 -2.47 -5.53 18.09
C GLY A 113 -2.02 -5.69 16.65
N GLY A 114 -0.83 -5.18 16.36
CA GLY A 114 -0.18 -5.33 15.07
C GLY A 114 1.33 -5.17 15.13
N ARG A 115 2.04 -5.66 14.10
CA ARG A 115 3.49 -5.52 14.00
C ARG A 115 3.89 -4.31 13.18
N CYS A 116 4.72 -3.44 13.76
CA CYS A 116 5.20 -2.23 13.10
C CYS A 116 6.00 -2.57 11.82
N PRO A 117 5.72 -1.95 10.65
CA PRO A 117 6.45 -2.23 9.42
C PRO A 117 7.93 -1.87 9.50
N ASN A 118 8.22 -0.79 10.22
CA ASN A 118 9.56 -0.26 10.32
C ASN A 118 10.44 -1.10 11.24
N CYS A 119 10.14 -1.11 12.55
CA CYS A 119 11.03 -1.72 13.53
C CYS A 119 10.66 -3.17 13.88
N ARG A 120 9.50 -3.70 13.45
CA ARG A 120 8.95 -5.03 13.79
C ARG A 120 8.56 -5.26 15.24
N LYS A 121 8.52 -4.20 16.06
CA LYS A 121 7.95 -4.30 17.41
C LYS A 121 6.45 -4.59 17.32
N LEU A 122 6.00 -5.48 18.18
CA LEU A 122 4.60 -5.77 18.39
C LEU A 122 3.98 -4.63 19.21
N ASN A 123 2.82 -4.13 18.77
CA ASN A 123 2.12 -3.05 19.44
C ASN A 123 0.72 -3.51 19.83
N ALA A 124 0.43 -3.44 21.13
CA ALA A 124 -0.87 -3.78 21.69
C ALA A 124 -1.86 -2.61 21.55
N LEU A 125 -3.12 -2.95 21.32
CA LEU A 125 -4.23 -1.99 21.28
C LEU A 125 -4.91 -1.93 22.65
N ASN A 126 -5.06 -0.74 23.19
CA ASN A 126 -5.91 -0.50 24.36
C ASN A 126 -7.37 -0.29 23.94
N LEU A 127 -8.07 -1.39 23.65
CA LEU A 127 -9.48 -1.36 23.22
C LEU A 127 -10.45 -0.89 24.34
N ALA A 128 -9.99 -0.79 25.58
CA ALA A 128 -10.81 -0.44 26.73
C ALA A 128 -10.83 1.03 27.06
N SER A 129 -9.69 1.68 26.94
CA SER A 129 -9.52 3.05 27.39
C SER A 129 -9.19 4.02 26.25
N ASP A 130 -8.87 3.51 25.05
CA ASP A 130 -8.54 4.34 23.91
C ASP A 130 -9.54 4.15 22.75
N ALA A 131 -10.35 5.19 22.53
CA ALA A 131 -11.34 5.20 21.45
C ALA A 131 -10.71 5.24 20.04
N ASN A 132 -9.43 5.61 19.91
CA ASN A 132 -8.71 5.62 18.62
C ASN A 132 -8.31 4.22 18.19
N HIS A 133 -8.30 3.25 19.11
CA HIS A 133 -8.05 1.83 18.83
C HIS A 133 -9.32 1.07 18.41
N ALA A 134 -10.46 1.75 18.31
CA ALA A 134 -11.68 1.18 17.76
C ALA A 134 -11.53 0.88 16.26
N THR A 135 -12.34 -0.07 15.78
CA THR A 135 -12.35 -0.46 14.36
C THR A 135 -13.04 0.61 13.53
N PHE A 136 -12.39 1.02 12.44
CA PHE A 136 -12.95 1.87 11.41
C PHE A 136 -13.52 1.01 10.30
N ASN A 137 -14.67 1.40 9.75
CA ASN A 137 -15.37 0.61 8.72
C ASN A 137 -14.81 0.79 7.29
N GLY A 138 -13.66 1.46 7.15
CA GLY A 138 -12.98 1.72 5.88
C GLY A 138 -13.15 3.12 5.32
N ASP A 139 -12.34 3.41 4.29
CA ASP A 139 -12.33 4.67 3.56
C ASP A 139 -13.58 4.81 2.70
N ARG A 140 -14.00 6.06 2.44
CA ARG A 140 -15.08 6.36 1.49
C ARG A 140 -14.52 6.85 0.17
N ILE A 141 -15.00 6.24 -0.90
CA ILE A 141 -14.55 6.51 -2.26
C ILE A 141 -15.66 7.04 -3.14
N LEU A 142 -15.29 7.86 -4.11
CA LEU A 142 -16.14 8.29 -5.21
C LEU A 142 -15.81 7.45 -6.44
N VAL A 143 -16.81 6.82 -7.02
CA VAL A 143 -16.70 5.96 -8.20
C VAL A 143 -17.38 6.63 -9.37
N SER A 144 -16.71 6.71 -10.52
CA SER A 144 -17.32 7.13 -11.77
C SER A 144 -17.97 5.94 -12.46
N LYS A 145 -19.30 6.00 -12.61
CA LYS A 145 -20.09 4.99 -13.32
C LYS A 145 -19.98 5.12 -14.83
N PHE A 146 -19.61 6.29 -15.30
CA PHE A 146 -19.55 6.60 -16.73
C PHE A 146 -18.16 6.38 -17.34
N ALA A 147 -17.10 6.27 -16.52
CA ALA A 147 -15.73 6.13 -17.01
C ALA A 147 -15.61 5.01 -18.07
N TYR A 148 -16.11 3.80 -17.75
CA TYR A 148 -16.02 2.66 -18.67
C TYR A 148 -17.11 2.60 -19.74
N ALA A 149 -17.96 3.63 -19.82
CA ALA A 149 -18.86 3.81 -20.97
C ALA A 149 -18.20 4.63 -22.10
N ILE A 150 -17.09 5.33 -21.80
CA ILE A 150 -16.38 6.20 -22.77
C ILE A 150 -14.91 5.85 -22.95
N GLN A 151 -14.34 5.02 -22.09
CA GLN A 151 -12.97 4.53 -22.20
C GLN A 151 -12.92 3.05 -21.83
N GLU A 152 -12.01 2.29 -22.44
CA GLU A 152 -11.77 0.92 -22.02
C GLU A 152 -11.08 0.86 -20.65
N PRO A 153 -11.39 -0.14 -19.80
CA PRO A 153 -10.63 -0.37 -18.58
C PRO A 153 -9.16 -0.60 -18.88
N GLN A 154 -8.29 0.09 -18.14
CA GLN A 154 -6.84 -0.05 -18.32
C GLN A 154 -6.25 -0.93 -17.21
N ARG A 155 -5.20 -1.68 -17.53
CA ARG A 155 -4.42 -2.40 -16.52
C ARG A 155 -4.00 -1.43 -15.42
N TRP A 156 -4.00 -1.92 -14.18
CA TRP A 156 -3.74 -1.16 -12.96
C TRP A 156 -4.83 -0.18 -12.53
N ASP A 157 -5.96 -0.09 -13.23
CA ASP A 157 -7.11 0.68 -12.77
C ASP A 157 -7.70 0.08 -11.49
N VAL A 158 -8.20 0.93 -10.60
CA VAL A 158 -8.98 0.46 -9.46
C VAL A 158 -10.45 0.43 -9.86
N ILE A 159 -10.97 -0.78 -10.04
CA ILE A 159 -12.32 -1.02 -10.55
C ILE A 159 -13.28 -1.37 -9.40
N VAL A 160 -14.52 -0.91 -9.53
CA VAL A 160 -15.64 -1.39 -8.72
C VAL A 160 -16.52 -2.25 -9.60
N PHE A 161 -16.90 -3.42 -9.10
CA PHE A 161 -17.70 -4.40 -9.83
C PHE A 161 -18.59 -5.19 -8.88
N LYS A 162 -19.63 -5.82 -9.42
CA LYS A 162 -20.47 -6.76 -8.67
C LYS A 162 -19.75 -8.10 -8.56
N TYR A 163 -19.59 -8.62 -7.36
CA TYR A 163 -18.91 -9.90 -7.13
C TYR A 163 -19.62 -11.04 -7.89
N PRO A 164 -18.94 -11.78 -8.79
CA PRO A 164 -19.55 -12.84 -9.59
C PRO A 164 -20.25 -13.93 -8.77
N GLY A 165 -19.70 -14.24 -7.58
CA GLY A 165 -20.27 -15.23 -6.67
C GLY A 165 -21.47 -14.73 -5.86
N ASN A 166 -21.74 -13.42 -5.82
CA ASN A 166 -22.94 -12.82 -5.24
C ASN A 166 -23.09 -11.38 -5.76
N PRO A 167 -23.82 -11.17 -6.87
CA PRO A 167 -23.91 -9.85 -7.52
C PRO A 167 -24.60 -8.75 -6.70
N LYS A 168 -25.11 -9.07 -5.49
CA LYS A 168 -25.61 -8.08 -4.53
C LYS A 168 -24.49 -7.38 -3.76
N GLN A 169 -23.27 -7.89 -3.84
CA GLN A 169 -22.10 -7.33 -3.18
C GLN A 169 -21.20 -6.65 -4.21
N ASN A 170 -20.76 -5.43 -3.92
CA ASN A 170 -19.77 -4.72 -4.73
C ASN A 170 -18.37 -4.92 -4.15
N TYR A 171 -17.42 -5.26 -5.01
CA TYR A 171 -16.01 -5.41 -4.67
C TYR A 171 -15.23 -4.27 -5.33
N ILE A 172 -14.09 -3.94 -4.71
CA ILE A 172 -13.11 -3.01 -5.26
C ILE A 172 -11.76 -3.70 -5.29
N LYS A 173 -11.11 -3.67 -6.45
CA LYS A 173 -9.83 -4.33 -6.70
C LYS A 173 -9.03 -3.58 -7.75
N ARG A 174 -7.75 -3.93 -7.89
CA ARG A 174 -6.93 -3.49 -9.02
C ARG A 174 -7.18 -4.43 -10.20
N LEU A 175 -7.44 -3.87 -11.36
CA LEU A 175 -7.52 -4.62 -12.60
C LEU A 175 -6.11 -5.04 -13.02
N VAL A 176 -5.87 -6.34 -13.11
CA VAL A 176 -4.54 -6.88 -13.42
C VAL A 176 -4.54 -7.64 -14.73
N GLY A 177 -5.59 -8.37 -15.10
CA GLY A 177 -5.76 -8.98 -16.42
C GLY A 177 -6.87 -8.32 -17.24
N LEU A 178 -6.67 -8.22 -18.55
CA LEU A 178 -7.54 -7.62 -19.56
C LEU A 178 -8.15 -8.70 -20.47
N PRO A 179 -9.17 -8.38 -21.29
CA PRO A 179 -9.73 -9.35 -22.24
C PRO A 179 -8.72 -9.82 -23.29
N GLU A 180 -8.90 -11.05 -23.79
CA GLU A 180 -8.14 -11.65 -24.91
C GLU A 180 -6.63 -11.82 -24.63
N GLU A 181 -6.30 -12.18 -23.38
CA GLU A 181 -4.93 -12.48 -22.97
C GLU A 181 -4.86 -13.64 -21.95
N THR A 182 -3.71 -14.31 -21.88
CA THR A 182 -3.36 -15.17 -20.76
C THR A 182 -2.58 -14.36 -19.72
N LEU A 183 -3.07 -14.36 -18.48
CA LEU A 183 -2.38 -13.79 -17.33
C LEU A 183 -1.57 -14.87 -16.62
N ARG A 184 -0.27 -14.66 -16.40
CA ARG A 184 0.60 -15.53 -15.63
C ARG A 184 1.11 -14.83 -14.38
N ILE A 185 1.01 -15.49 -13.23
CA ILE A 185 1.62 -15.04 -11.97
C ILE A 185 2.81 -15.93 -11.68
N TRP A 186 3.98 -15.32 -11.56
CA TRP A 186 5.23 -16.05 -11.43
C TRP A 186 6.23 -15.26 -10.58
N HIS A 187 6.68 -15.89 -9.49
CA HIS A 187 7.73 -15.36 -8.61
C HIS A 187 7.48 -13.97 -8.01
N GLY A 188 6.22 -13.55 -7.88
CA GLY A 188 5.84 -12.23 -7.36
C GLY A 188 5.39 -11.25 -8.44
N ASP A 189 5.75 -11.53 -9.69
CA ASP A 189 5.43 -10.68 -10.83
C ASP A 189 4.22 -11.20 -11.60
N VAL A 190 3.71 -10.30 -12.44
CA VAL A 190 2.62 -10.57 -13.35
C VAL A 190 3.13 -10.46 -14.77
N TYR A 191 2.83 -11.47 -15.58
CA TYR A 191 3.12 -11.50 -17.00
C TYR A 191 1.82 -11.67 -17.78
N THR A 192 1.80 -11.15 -19.00
CA THR A 192 0.67 -11.27 -19.92
C THR A 192 1.14 -11.68 -21.29
N ARG A 193 0.34 -12.45 -21.99
CA ARG A 193 0.55 -12.81 -23.38
C ARG A 193 -0.78 -12.67 -24.11
N SER A 194 -0.80 -11.88 -25.17
CA SER A 194 -1.97 -11.74 -26.03
C SER A 194 -2.20 -13.03 -26.82
N ASP A 195 -3.43 -13.35 -27.22
CA ASP A 195 -3.73 -14.58 -27.97
C ASP A 195 -2.97 -14.70 -29.32
N ASP A 196 -2.48 -13.58 -29.85
CA ASP A 196 -1.70 -13.46 -31.09
C ASP A 196 -0.18 -13.41 -30.88
N GLU A 197 0.30 -13.52 -29.65
CA GLU A 197 1.72 -13.50 -29.27
C GLU A 197 2.18 -14.87 -28.75
N ASP A 198 3.44 -15.25 -29.03
CA ASP A 198 4.01 -16.52 -28.55
C ASP A 198 4.65 -16.40 -27.16
N GLU A 199 5.08 -15.20 -26.77
CA GLU A 199 5.91 -14.95 -25.57
C GLU A 199 5.18 -14.09 -24.53
N TYR A 200 5.47 -14.36 -23.25
CA TYR A 200 4.96 -13.56 -22.14
C TYR A 200 5.76 -12.28 -21.96
N ALA A 201 5.08 -11.13 -21.86
CA ALA A 201 5.65 -9.87 -21.45
C ALA A 201 5.31 -9.57 -19.98
N ILE A 202 6.26 -9.04 -19.22
CA ILE A 202 5.98 -8.56 -17.86
C ILE A 202 5.01 -7.39 -17.90
N ALA A 203 3.97 -7.45 -17.06
CA ALA A 203 3.00 -6.39 -16.90
C ALA A 203 3.62 -5.30 -16.00
N ARG A 204 4.36 -4.38 -16.61
CA ARG A 204 5.04 -3.31 -15.86
C ARG A 204 4.04 -2.29 -15.30
N LYS A 205 4.27 -1.85 -14.06
CA LYS A 205 3.55 -0.71 -13.49
C LYS A 205 4.05 0.59 -14.13
N PRO A 206 3.16 1.52 -14.54
CA PRO A 206 3.59 2.85 -14.94
C PRO A 206 4.12 3.63 -13.73
N ASP A 207 5.02 4.59 -13.96
CA ASP A 207 5.78 5.28 -12.89
C ASP A 207 4.92 5.84 -11.75
N HIS A 208 3.77 6.41 -12.10
CA HIS A 208 2.85 6.99 -11.13
C HIS A 208 2.11 5.95 -10.26
N LYS A 209 2.30 4.65 -10.49
CA LYS A 209 1.73 3.52 -9.72
C LYS A 209 2.77 2.81 -8.85
N VAL A 210 4.06 2.87 -9.19
CA VAL A 210 5.16 2.20 -8.45
C VAL A 210 5.09 2.56 -6.96
N MET A 211 5.23 3.84 -6.61
CA MET A 211 5.21 4.25 -5.19
C MET A 211 3.86 4.10 -4.49
N PRO A 212 2.70 4.41 -5.11
CA PRO A 212 1.41 4.12 -4.48
C PRO A 212 1.14 2.65 -4.13
N MET A 213 1.75 1.72 -4.87
CA MET A 213 1.63 0.28 -4.66
C MET A 213 2.76 -0.30 -3.78
N ALA A 214 3.84 0.44 -3.60
CA ALA A 214 4.98 0.01 -2.80
C ALA A 214 4.66 -0.07 -1.30
N HIS A 215 5.35 -0.97 -0.61
CA HIS A 215 5.19 -1.23 0.82
C HIS A 215 6.47 -0.89 1.57
N LEU A 216 6.34 -0.19 2.70
CA LEU A 216 7.50 0.22 3.51
C LEU A 216 8.24 -1.00 4.09
N VAL A 217 9.56 -1.02 3.88
CA VAL A 217 10.52 -1.95 4.51
C VAL A 217 11.28 -1.25 5.64
N TYR A 218 11.73 -0.01 5.38
CA TYR A 218 12.47 0.78 6.35
C TYR A 218 12.30 2.28 6.14
N ASP A 219 12.19 3.02 7.23
CA ASP A 219 12.25 4.48 7.29
C ASP A 219 13.26 4.88 8.38
N SER A 220 14.35 5.52 7.96
CA SER A 220 15.44 5.95 8.84
C SER A 220 15.05 7.11 9.75
N ASN A 221 13.90 7.77 9.52
CA ASN A 221 13.40 8.85 10.36
C ASN A 221 12.73 8.36 11.64
N PHE A 222 12.51 7.04 11.73
CA PHE A 222 11.89 6.40 12.87
C PHE A 222 12.81 5.31 13.44
N PRO A 223 14.04 5.63 13.90
CA PRO A 223 14.87 4.66 14.59
C PRO A 223 14.19 4.26 15.91
N ALA A 224 14.24 2.97 16.26
CA ALA A 224 13.58 2.47 17.45
C ALA A 224 14.37 2.83 18.71
N ALA A 225 13.74 3.56 19.63
CA ALA A 225 14.37 4.08 20.84
C ALA A 225 14.88 2.98 21.77
N ASP A 226 14.16 1.87 21.88
CA ASP A 226 14.56 0.69 22.65
C ASP A 226 15.81 0.01 22.06
N LEU A 227 15.86 -0.15 20.74
CA LEU A 227 17.02 -0.70 20.05
C LEU A 227 18.26 0.20 20.20
N MET A 228 18.09 1.52 20.06
CA MET A 228 19.18 2.47 20.26
C MET A 228 19.71 2.47 21.69
N ALA A 229 18.82 2.48 22.69
CA ALA A 229 19.21 2.43 24.10
C ALA A 229 19.99 1.15 24.46
N ALA A 230 19.76 0.06 23.71
CA ALA A 230 20.47 -1.20 23.85
C ALA A 230 21.72 -1.31 22.96
N ASN A 231 22.18 -0.26 22.28
CA ASN A 231 23.30 -0.29 21.33
C ASN A 231 23.12 -1.32 20.20
N TYR A 232 21.89 -1.52 19.74
CA TYR A 232 21.62 -2.39 18.61
C TYR A 232 22.14 -1.75 17.31
N PRO A 233 22.81 -2.49 16.40
CA PRO A 233 23.37 -1.92 15.18
C PRO A 233 22.33 -1.23 14.28
N SER A 234 22.73 -0.10 13.69
CA SER A 234 21.96 0.55 12.61
C SER A 234 21.79 -0.42 11.43
N ARG A 235 20.68 -0.27 10.69
CA ARG A 235 20.49 -0.99 9.43
C ARG A 235 21.21 -0.34 8.24
N LEU A 236 21.68 0.89 8.40
CA LEU A 236 22.62 1.52 7.48
C LEU A 236 24.03 1.37 8.05
N GLN A 237 24.94 0.77 7.29
CA GLN A 237 26.30 0.48 7.72
C GLN A 237 27.30 0.86 6.62
N PRO A 238 28.47 1.45 6.96
CA PRO A 238 29.55 1.55 5.99
C PRO A 238 30.01 0.14 5.59
N TRP A 239 30.44 -0.02 4.35
CA TRP A 239 30.90 -1.31 3.83
C TRP A 239 32.01 -1.14 2.80
N GLN A 240 32.88 -2.14 2.71
CA GLN A 240 33.85 -2.30 1.63
C GLN A 240 34.00 -3.79 1.33
N ALA A 241 34.56 -4.12 0.16
CA ALA A 241 34.80 -5.52 -0.23
C ALA A 241 35.58 -6.28 0.86
N ASP A 242 35.17 -7.52 1.11
CA ASP A 242 35.76 -8.44 2.10
C ASP A 242 35.68 -7.97 3.56
N ALA A 243 34.98 -6.86 3.85
CA ALA A 243 34.80 -6.38 5.20
C ALA A 243 33.94 -7.36 6.01
N THR A 244 34.47 -7.79 7.16
CA THR A 244 33.73 -8.55 8.17
C THR A 244 33.21 -7.68 9.30
N LYS A 245 33.58 -6.40 9.32
CA LYS A 245 33.12 -5.37 10.25
C LYS A 245 33.03 -4.01 9.54
N PRO A 246 32.15 -3.11 9.99
CA PRO A 246 32.09 -1.72 9.53
C PRO A 246 33.48 -1.04 9.56
N PRO A 247 33.98 -0.49 8.42
CA PRO A 247 35.23 0.26 8.41
C PRO A 247 35.09 1.54 9.23
N THR A 248 36.09 1.82 10.06
CA THR A 248 36.06 2.95 11.01
C THR A 248 36.38 4.30 10.37
N ASP A 249 37.03 4.27 9.21
CA ASP A 249 37.47 5.41 8.40
C ASP A 249 36.50 5.76 7.25
N SER A 250 35.24 5.33 7.36
CA SER A 250 34.19 5.56 6.37
C SER A 250 32.94 6.22 7.01
N TRP A 251 31.77 6.00 6.42
CA TRP A 251 30.49 6.58 6.87
C TRP A 251 30.26 6.40 8.37
N GLN A 252 29.93 7.49 9.04
CA GLN A 252 29.53 7.55 10.44
C GLN A 252 28.02 7.75 10.50
N VAL A 253 27.31 6.79 11.07
CA VAL A 253 25.85 6.84 11.22
C VAL A 253 25.49 7.24 12.64
N LYS A 254 24.69 8.31 12.78
CA LYS A 254 24.24 8.86 14.07
C LYS A 254 22.74 9.11 14.05
N THR A 255 22.15 9.11 15.23
CA THR A 255 20.75 9.54 15.41
C THR A 255 20.71 11.02 15.76
N GLU A 256 19.95 11.77 14.98
CA GLU A 256 19.65 13.18 15.15
C GLU A 256 18.13 13.38 15.33
N PRO A 257 17.63 14.57 15.71
CA PRO A 257 16.20 14.81 15.85
C PRO A 257 15.37 14.54 14.58
N VAL A 258 16.01 14.62 13.41
CA VAL A 258 15.40 14.36 12.09
C VAL A 258 15.36 12.87 11.72
N GLY A 259 16.05 12.00 12.46
CA GLY A 259 16.22 10.59 12.09
C GLY A 259 17.68 10.16 12.14
N LEU A 260 18.01 9.06 11.47
CA LEU A 260 19.40 8.71 11.22
C LEU A 260 20.01 9.63 10.15
N VAL A 261 21.20 10.11 10.45
CA VAL A 261 22.05 10.88 9.55
C VAL A 261 23.38 10.14 9.41
N ALA A 262 23.77 9.86 8.17
CA ALA A 262 25.05 9.26 7.84
C ALA A 262 25.97 10.32 7.20
N THR A 263 27.21 10.41 7.66
CA THR A 263 28.19 11.38 7.14
C THR A 263 29.48 10.69 6.76
N VAL A 264 30.10 11.08 5.66
CA VAL A 264 31.40 10.57 5.23
C VAL A 264 32.36 11.72 4.95
N GLN A 265 33.64 11.52 5.24
CA GLN A 265 34.70 12.45 4.87
C GLN A 265 35.18 12.17 3.44
N ALA A 266 35.91 13.11 2.85
CA ALA A 266 36.42 12.95 1.50
C ALA A 266 37.30 11.69 1.36
N GLY A 267 37.07 10.93 0.30
CA GLY A 267 37.86 9.76 -0.07
C GLY A 267 37.90 9.61 -1.58
N ASP A 268 39.07 9.27 -2.14
CA ASP A 268 39.29 9.22 -3.60
C ASP A 268 38.50 8.09 -4.30
N SER A 269 38.08 7.08 -3.54
CA SER A 269 37.31 5.94 -4.04
C SER A 269 35.88 5.93 -3.48
N PRO A 270 34.90 5.36 -4.21
CA PRO A 270 33.52 5.28 -3.75
C PRO A 270 33.40 4.62 -2.37
N GLN A 271 32.99 5.41 -1.37
CA GLN A 271 32.73 4.95 -0.02
C GLN A 271 31.29 4.47 0.09
N TRP A 272 31.04 3.20 0.39
CA TRP A 272 29.70 2.63 0.41
C TRP A 272 29.02 2.74 1.77
N LEU A 273 27.77 3.22 1.75
CA LEU A 273 26.79 3.04 2.81
C LEU A 273 25.74 2.04 2.32
N ARG A 274 25.63 0.89 3.00
CA ARG A 274 24.71 -0.19 2.61
C ARG A 274 23.60 -0.42 3.64
N TYR A 275 22.45 -0.82 3.14
CA TYR A 275 21.32 -1.27 3.95
C TYR A 275 21.43 -2.77 4.23
N PHE A 276 21.42 -3.15 5.50
CA PHE A 276 21.29 -4.54 5.98
C PHE A 276 19.94 -4.69 6.66
N HIS A 277 19.15 -5.73 6.31
CA HIS A 277 17.82 -5.97 6.90
C HIS A 277 17.93 -6.60 8.30
N ASN A 278 18.77 -6.03 9.16
CA ASN A 278 19.09 -6.50 10.50
C ASN A 278 17.95 -6.20 11.47
N LEU A 279 16.94 -7.05 11.47
CA LEU A 279 15.81 -6.97 12.41
C LEU A 279 16.13 -7.76 13.70
N PRO A 280 15.68 -7.29 14.86
CA PRO A 280 15.84 -8.05 16.11
C PRO A 280 14.91 -9.26 16.15
N SER A 281 15.40 -10.37 16.70
CA SER A 281 14.57 -11.53 17.03
C SER A 281 13.69 -11.25 18.26
N ASP A 282 12.67 -12.08 18.49
CA ASP A 282 11.84 -11.95 19.70
C ASP A 282 12.65 -12.20 20.99
N GLU A 283 13.64 -13.10 20.94
CA GLU A 283 14.59 -13.33 22.04
C GLU A 283 15.48 -12.11 22.31
N GLU A 284 15.99 -11.47 21.26
CA GLU A 284 16.76 -10.22 21.40
C GLU A 284 15.90 -9.11 21.98
N ARG A 285 14.64 -8.99 21.56
CA ARG A 285 13.71 -8.03 22.16
C ARG A 285 13.45 -8.31 23.62
N GLN A 286 13.32 -9.57 24.01
CA GLN A 286 13.16 -9.93 25.42
C GLN A 286 14.41 -9.50 26.22
N ARG A 287 15.60 -9.80 25.71
CA ARG A 287 16.87 -9.38 26.34
C ARG A 287 17.00 -7.85 26.43
N ILE A 288 16.56 -7.11 25.41
CA ILE A 288 16.51 -5.64 25.43
C ILE A 288 15.55 -5.15 26.51
N ALA A 289 14.37 -5.76 26.63
CA ALA A 289 13.40 -5.44 27.68
C ALA A 289 13.94 -5.74 29.10
N GLU A 290 14.85 -6.72 29.22
CA GLU A 290 15.60 -7.04 30.44
C GLU A 290 16.82 -6.12 30.68
N GLY A 291 17.04 -5.12 29.81
CA GLY A 291 18.10 -4.11 29.95
C GLY A 291 19.47 -4.56 29.45
N GLN A 292 19.55 -5.63 28.64
CA GLN A 292 20.82 -6.12 28.09
C GLN A 292 21.27 -5.30 26.87
N SER A 293 22.58 -5.05 26.76
CA SER A 293 23.21 -4.48 25.56
C SER A 293 23.25 -5.49 24.42
N MET A 294 23.04 -5.01 23.19
CA MET A 294 23.04 -5.73 21.93
C MET A 294 24.24 -5.38 21.05
N GLU A 295 25.28 -4.78 21.62
CA GLU A 295 26.53 -4.43 20.92
C GLU A 295 27.23 -5.65 20.29
N SER A 296 26.97 -6.86 20.79
CA SER A 296 27.50 -8.11 20.23
C SER A 296 26.77 -8.62 18.99
N VAL A 297 25.64 -7.99 18.62
CA VAL A 297 24.94 -8.32 17.37
C VAL A 297 25.82 -7.88 16.20
N ASP A 298 26.09 -8.79 15.27
CA ASP A 298 26.83 -8.48 14.05
C ASP A 298 26.09 -7.39 13.23
N PRO A 299 26.73 -6.24 12.97
CA PRO A 299 26.15 -5.17 12.15
C PRO A 299 25.80 -5.59 10.72
N TYR A 300 26.51 -6.56 10.16
CA TYR A 300 26.29 -7.08 8.80
C TYR A 300 25.33 -8.27 8.76
N ARG A 301 24.81 -8.71 9.91
CA ARG A 301 23.74 -9.70 9.93
C ARG A 301 22.54 -9.16 9.15
N SER A 302 21.99 -10.00 8.29
CA SER A 302 20.81 -9.67 7.52
C SER A 302 19.89 -10.86 7.37
N ARG A 303 18.70 -10.60 6.84
CA ARG A 303 17.73 -11.59 6.40
C ARG A 303 17.10 -11.10 5.11
N ALA A 304 16.43 -11.98 4.37
CA ALA A 304 15.78 -11.61 3.13
C ALA A 304 14.70 -10.55 3.40
N ILE A 305 14.59 -9.56 2.52
CA ILE A 305 13.42 -8.69 2.49
C ILE A 305 12.26 -9.52 1.96
N THR A 306 11.16 -9.56 2.71
CA THR A 306 10.00 -10.40 2.37
C THR A 306 8.75 -9.59 2.05
N ASP A 307 7.73 -10.28 1.56
CA ASP A 307 6.38 -9.78 1.35
C ASP A 307 5.64 -9.36 2.62
N PHE A 308 6.32 -9.28 3.78
CA PHE A 308 5.73 -8.77 5.01
C PHE A 308 4.94 -7.50 4.77
N TYR A 309 3.71 -7.47 5.28
CA TYR A 309 2.84 -6.32 5.17
C TYR A 309 2.18 -6.01 6.52
N ALA A 310 2.35 -4.79 7.02
CA ALA A 310 1.81 -4.41 8.32
C ALA A 310 0.27 -4.52 8.38
N TYR A 311 -0.40 -4.27 7.26
CA TYR A 311 -1.86 -4.36 7.23
C TYR A 311 -2.37 -5.77 7.53
N ASP A 312 -1.60 -6.79 7.19
CA ASP A 312 -1.94 -8.20 7.44
C ASP A 312 -1.21 -8.80 8.66
N SER A 313 -0.39 -8.03 9.39
CA SER A 313 0.34 -8.53 10.57
C SER A 313 -0.38 -8.22 11.88
N TYR A 314 -1.68 -8.54 11.93
CA TYR A 314 -2.52 -8.35 13.12
C TYR A 314 -2.61 -9.58 14.02
N PHE A 315 -2.89 -9.32 15.29
CA PHE A 315 -3.15 -10.34 16.31
C PHE A 315 -4.62 -10.31 16.71
N THR A 316 -5.22 -11.48 16.92
CA THR A 316 -6.64 -11.57 17.34
C THR A 316 -6.85 -12.37 18.62
N THR A 317 -7.94 -12.06 19.31
CA THR A 317 -8.46 -12.89 20.41
C THR A 317 -9.99 -12.98 20.33
N ASN A 318 -10.59 -13.88 21.12
CA ASN A 318 -12.04 -14.00 21.18
C ASN A 318 -12.65 -12.71 21.72
N ARG A 319 -13.66 -12.15 21.03
CA ARG A 319 -14.38 -10.94 21.44
C ARG A 319 -14.93 -11.03 22.86
N ALA A 320 -15.32 -12.22 23.33
CA ALA A 320 -15.79 -12.44 24.69
C ALA A 320 -14.72 -12.20 25.77
N ASN A 321 -13.44 -12.28 25.41
CA ASN A 321 -12.35 -11.88 26.30
C ASN A 321 -12.29 -10.35 26.37
N VAL A 322 -12.50 -9.67 25.23
CA VAL A 322 -12.31 -8.21 25.07
C VAL A 322 -13.47 -7.41 25.61
N ARG A 323 -14.69 -7.93 25.48
CA ARG A 323 -15.91 -7.21 25.82
C ARG A 323 -16.70 -7.98 26.88
N ASN A 324 -17.16 -7.28 27.91
CA ASN A 324 -18.09 -7.86 28.88
C ASN A 324 -19.49 -8.07 28.24
N ARG A 325 -20.40 -8.72 28.97
CA ARG A 325 -21.79 -8.99 28.51
C ARG A 325 -22.58 -7.74 28.09
N ASN A 326 -22.19 -6.56 28.57
CA ASN A 326 -22.85 -5.29 28.28
C ASN A 326 -22.18 -4.54 27.11
N GLY A 327 -21.21 -5.16 26.44
CA GLY A 327 -20.47 -4.57 25.31
C GLY A 327 -19.39 -3.57 25.72
N THR A 328 -19.13 -3.38 27.02
CA THR A 328 -18.03 -2.56 27.51
C THR A 328 -16.73 -3.33 27.39
N SER A 329 -15.71 -2.72 26.81
CA SER A 329 -14.38 -3.28 26.76
C SER A 329 -13.83 -3.54 28.18
N VAL A 330 -13.27 -4.72 28.41
CA VAL A 330 -12.63 -5.10 29.68
C VAL A 330 -11.24 -4.46 29.70
N SER A 331 -10.90 -3.74 30.77
CA SER A 331 -9.54 -3.25 31.00
C SER A 331 -8.61 -4.46 31.15
N TYR A 332 -7.75 -4.69 30.15
CA TYR A 332 -6.69 -5.67 30.27
C TYR A 332 -5.52 -5.03 31.03
N GLN A 333 -5.07 -5.70 32.08
CA GLN A 333 -4.09 -5.19 33.03
C GLN A 333 -2.77 -4.80 32.32
N ASP A 334 -2.26 -3.62 32.64
CA ASP A 334 -0.86 -3.23 32.52
C ASP A 334 -0.18 -3.42 31.15
N GLY A 335 -0.88 -3.12 30.06
CA GLY A 335 -0.26 -3.02 28.72
C GLY A 335 0.23 -4.34 28.12
N GLN A 336 -0.10 -5.48 28.73
CA GLN A 336 0.18 -6.79 28.15
C GLN A 336 -0.87 -7.16 27.11
N LEU A 337 -0.42 -7.65 25.94
CA LEU A 337 -1.32 -8.30 24.99
C LEU A 337 -2.03 -9.47 25.69
N PRO A 338 -3.36 -9.64 25.53
CA PRO A 338 -3.96 -10.94 25.85
C PRO A 338 -3.24 -12.00 25.03
N ARG A 339 -3.05 -13.21 25.57
CA ARG A 339 -2.47 -14.34 24.80
C ARG A 339 -3.22 -14.41 23.46
N PRO A 340 -2.57 -14.07 22.33
CA PRO A 340 -3.25 -14.03 21.06
C PRO A 340 -3.69 -15.45 20.72
N LEU A 341 -4.93 -15.60 20.25
CA LEU A 341 -5.39 -16.87 19.74
C LEU A 341 -4.76 -17.16 18.37
N TYR A 342 -4.55 -16.11 17.58
CA TYR A 342 -3.99 -16.19 16.24
C TYR A 342 -3.03 -15.03 15.99
N ASP A 343 -1.88 -15.35 15.41
CA ASP A 343 -0.91 -14.42 14.81
C ASP A 343 -0.99 -14.60 13.30
N ASN A 344 -1.58 -13.62 12.61
CA ASN A 344 -1.84 -13.73 11.18
C ASN A 344 -0.56 -13.73 10.34
N GLU A 345 0.52 -13.09 10.80
CA GLU A 345 1.80 -13.12 10.09
C GLU A 345 2.45 -14.50 10.20
N LEU A 346 2.41 -15.12 11.39
CA LEU A 346 2.96 -16.47 11.57
C LEU A 346 2.29 -17.49 10.65
N GLU A 347 1.00 -17.33 10.38
CA GLU A 347 0.21 -18.23 9.55
C GLU A 347 0.23 -17.88 8.05
N TYR A 348 0.26 -16.60 7.67
CA TYR A 348 -0.04 -16.19 6.28
C TYR A 348 0.90 -15.16 5.65
N GLY A 349 1.99 -14.73 6.30
CA GLY A 349 2.84 -13.66 5.75
C GLY A 349 4.34 -13.85 5.95
N ALA A 350 5.11 -13.03 5.21
CA ALA A 350 6.57 -12.96 5.24
C ALA A 350 7.25 -14.26 4.79
N PHE A 351 6.68 -14.94 3.80
CA PHE A 351 7.18 -16.20 3.26
C PHE A 351 7.86 -16.03 1.90
N HIS A 352 7.68 -14.90 1.24
CA HIS A 352 8.16 -14.70 -0.12
C HIS A 352 9.26 -13.66 -0.12
N TRP A 353 10.41 -13.98 -0.71
CA TRP A 353 11.47 -13.00 -0.95
C TRP A 353 11.03 -12.00 -2.02
N VAL A 354 11.35 -10.73 -1.82
CA VAL A 354 11.04 -9.65 -2.77
C VAL A 354 12.34 -8.92 -3.11
N GLY A 355 12.79 -9.07 -4.36
CA GLY A 355 13.95 -8.38 -4.95
C GLY A 355 13.61 -7.04 -5.60
N ASP A 356 12.34 -6.87 -5.99
CA ASP A 356 11.78 -5.62 -6.47
C ASP A 356 11.75 -4.54 -5.38
N LEU A 357 12.71 -3.62 -5.46
CA LEU A 357 12.97 -2.62 -4.44
C LEU A 357 12.99 -1.20 -5.02
N THR A 358 12.58 -0.27 -4.18
CA THR A 358 12.74 1.17 -4.43
C THR A 358 13.27 1.81 -3.16
N PHE A 359 14.37 2.55 -3.28
CA PHE A 359 14.87 3.34 -2.17
C PHE A 359 14.96 4.83 -2.52
N SER A 360 14.89 5.66 -1.50
CA SER A 360 15.10 7.10 -1.62
C SER A 360 15.93 7.61 -0.46
N ALA A 361 16.70 8.67 -0.69
CA ALA A 361 17.41 9.39 0.35
C ALA A 361 17.68 10.83 -0.10
N ASP A 362 17.85 11.72 0.86
CA ASP A 362 18.42 13.04 0.61
C ASP A 362 19.94 12.90 0.67
N LEU A 363 20.61 13.27 -0.43
CA LEU A 363 22.05 13.28 -0.55
C LEU A 363 22.53 14.72 -0.66
N GLU A 364 23.32 15.17 0.30
CA GLU A 364 24.08 16.42 0.26
C GLU A 364 25.57 16.09 0.06
N THR A 365 26.21 16.75 -0.90
CA THR A 365 27.64 16.58 -1.19
C THR A 365 28.36 17.91 -1.05
N ASP A 366 29.66 17.88 -0.70
CA ASP A 366 30.50 19.07 -0.83
C ASP A 366 30.89 19.34 -2.29
N SER A 367 31.59 20.44 -2.54
CA SER A 367 32.02 20.83 -3.90
C SER A 367 33.18 20.02 -4.46
N ALA A 368 33.83 19.16 -3.66
CA ALA A 368 34.90 18.28 -4.09
C ALA A 368 34.39 16.90 -4.52
N ALA A 369 33.16 16.55 -4.18
CA ALA A 369 32.53 15.31 -4.60
C ALA A 369 32.51 15.20 -6.13
N SER A 370 32.91 14.04 -6.64
CA SER A 370 33.10 13.79 -8.08
C SER A 370 32.04 12.84 -8.64
N GLU A 371 31.59 11.89 -7.83
CA GLU A 371 30.68 10.83 -8.25
C GLU A 371 29.77 10.41 -7.10
N THR A 372 28.53 10.05 -7.43
CA THR A 372 27.70 9.22 -6.56
C THR A 372 27.16 8.01 -7.30
N VAL A 373 27.04 6.88 -6.58
CA VAL A 373 26.52 5.63 -7.13
C VAL A 373 25.33 5.17 -6.29
N LEU A 374 24.21 4.89 -6.95
CA LEU A 374 23.04 4.23 -6.38
C LEU A 374 23.02 2.78 -6.88
N GLU A 375 22.84 1.82 -5.97
CA GLU A 375 22.83 0.40 -6.32
C GLU A 375 21.67 -0.33 -5.67
N ILE A 376 21.00 -1.17 -6.46
CA ILE A 376 20.12 -2.24 -6.00
C ILE A 376 20.74 -3.57 -6.43
N ILE A 377 20.75 -4.55 -5.53
CA ILE A 377 21.13 -5.94 -5.82
C ILE A 377 19.87 -6.78 -5.71
N GLU A 378 19.60 -7.55 -6.75
CA GLU A 378 18.54 -8.55 -6.78
C GLU A 378 19.08 -9.80 -7.45
N ALA A 379 18.90 -10.95 -6.78
CA ALA A 379 19.35 -12.24 -7.30
C ALA A 379 20.85 -12.21 -7.65
N GLY A 380 21.66 -11.57 -6.80
CA GLY A 380 23.10 -11.38 -7.03
C GLY A 380 23.48 -10.44 -8.19
N ILE A 381 22.51 -9.96 -8.98
CA ILE A 381 22.72 -9.02 -10.09
C ILE A 381 22.70 -7.60 -9.55
N ARG A 382 23.65 -6.78 -10.00
CA ARG A 382 23.81 -5.39 -9.57
C ARG A 382 23.21 -4.45 -10.60
N TYR A 383 22.23 -3.67 -10.17
CA TYR A 383 21.59 -2.62 -10.94
C TYR A 383 22.06 -1.27 -10.41
N ARG A 384 22.73 -0.49 -11.26
CA ARG A 384 23.41 0.74 -10.83
C ARG A 384 22.93 1.96 -11.60
N CYS A 385 22.93 3.09 -10.90
CA CYS A 385 22.92 4.42 -11.47
C CYS A 385 24.14 5.18 -10.94
N THR A 386 25.08 5.50 -11.82
CA THR A 386 26.24 6.33 -11.52
C THR A 386 25.98 7.75 -12.00
N ILE A 387 26.21 8.76 -11.16
CA ILE A 387 26.05 10.16 -11.51
C ILE A 387 27.41 10.86 -11.36
N ASP A 388 27.94 11.35 -12.47
CA ASP A 388 29.08 12.26 -12.49
C ASP A 388 28.63 13.64 -11.99
N LEU A 389 29.16 14.08 -10.84
CA LEU A 389 28.68 15.28 -10.14
C LEU A 389 29.22 16.59 -10.74
N ALA A 390 30.21 16.51 -11.65
CA ALA A 390 30.71 17.67 -12.37
C ALA A 390 29.81 18.01 -13.57
N SER A 391 29.43 17.00 -14.34
CA SER A 391 28.64 17.11 -15.56
C SER A 391 27.14 16.96 -15.33
N GLY A 392 26.73 16.22 -14.30
CA GLY A 392 25.35 15.79 -14.05
C GLY A 392 24.87 14.61 -14.88
N GLN A 393 25.77 13.92 -15.58
CA GLN A 393 25.40 12.77 -16.38
C GLN A 393 25.10 11.57 -15.47
N ALA A 394 23.87 11.08 -15.54
CA ALA A 394 23.47 9.80 -14.95
C ALA A 394 23.66 8.67 -15.97
N THR A 395 24.24 7.56 -15.54
CA THR A 395 24.47 6.36 -16.35
C THR A 395 23.91 5.14 -15.64
N LEU A 396 22.99 4.44 -16.29
CA LEU A 396 22.46 3.16 -15.83
C LEU A 396 23.30 2.00 -16.38
N SER A 397 23.46 0.97 -15.58
CA SER A 397 24.13 -0.28 -15.98
C SER A 397 23.60 -1.48 -15.18
N ILE A 398 23.64 -2.65 -15.80
CA ILE A 398 23.33 -3.95 -15.17
C ILE A 398 24.60 -4.80 -15.18
N SER A 399 24.91 -5.44 -14.05
CA SER A 399 26.11 -6.27 -13.91
C SER A 399 25.82 -7.53 -13.10
N GLY A 400 25.77 -8.67 -13.79
CA GLY A 400 25.80 -10.00 -13.19
C GLY A 400 27.25 -10.50 -13.09
N ASP A 401 27.53 -11.67 -13.66
CA ASP A 401 28.91 -12.16 -13.87
C ASP A 401 29.67 -11.31 -14.91
N GLN A 402 28.92 -10.65 -15.80
CA GLN A 402 29.41 -9.74 -16.82
C GLN A 402 28.50 -8.50 -16.93
N ALA A 403 28.88 -7.55 -17.78
CA ALA A 403 28.01 -6.45 -18.13
C ALA A 403 26.84 -6.97 -18.98
N GLU A 404 25.63 -6.62 -18.57
CA GLU A 404 24.39 -7.11 -19.19
C GLU A 404 23.72 -6.01 -20.02
N ALA A 405 22.98 -6.40 -21.05
CA ALA A 405 22.30 -5.48 -21.96
C ALA A 405 20.86 -5.17 -21.52
N PHE A 406 20.41 -3.93 -21.74
CA PHE A 406 18.99 -3.59 -21.71
C PHE A 406 18.29 -4.18 -22.94
N ASP A 407 16.95 -4.18 -22.95
CA ASP A 407 16.14 -4.70 -24.07
C ASP A 407 16.47 -4.02 -25.42
N GLY A 408 16.99 -2.78 -25.38
CA GLY A 408 17.47 -2.05 -26.56
C GLY A 408 18.84 -2.50 -27.11
N GLY A 409 19.51 -3.44 -26.43
CA GLY A 409 20.82 -3.98 -26.79
C GLY A 409 22.02 -3.18 -26.27
N GLN A 410 21.81 -2.00 -25.68
CA GLN A 410 22.88 -1.23 -25.02
C GLN A 410 23.22 -1.84 -23.65
N THR A 411 24.49 -1.80 -23.25
CA THR A 411 24.93 -2.19 -21.90
C THR A 411 24.88 -1.05 -20.89
N THR A 412 24.76 0.19 -21.38
CA THR A 412 24.56 1.39 -20.57
C THR A 412 23.54 2.32 -21.21
N LEU A 413 22.82 3.07 -20.37
CA LEU A 413 21.89 4.12 -20.80
C LEU A 413 22.22 5.41 -20.08
N THR A 414 22.11 6.55 -20.76
CA THR A 414 22.53 7.85 -20.20
C THR A 414 21.41 8.88 -20.18
N ALA A 415 21.48 9.78 -19.20
CA ALA A 415 20.60 10.93 -19.08
C ALA A 415 21.35 12.14 -18.52
N ALA A 416 20.95 13.34 -18.93
CA ALA A 416 21.37 14.57 -18.27
C ALA A 416 20.46 14.82 -17.05
N THR A 417 21.06 15.16 -15.91
CA THR A 417 20.34 15.55 -14.69
C THR A 417 20.86 16.89 -14.17
N ASP A 418 20.14 17.48 -13.22
CA ASP A 418 20.56 18.70 -12.52
C ASP A 418 21.43 18.41 -11.29
N VAL A 419 21.66 17.14 -10.94
CA VAL A 419 22.47 16.74 -9.79
C VAL A 419 23.91 17.22 -9.97
N ARG A 420 24.42 18.04 -9.03
CA ARG A 420 25.79 18.59 -9.03
C ARG A 420 26.40 18.54 -7.63
N ALA A 421 27.73 18.52 -7.58
CA ALA A 421 28.48 18.66 -6.32
C ALA A 421 28.11 19.96 -5.56
N GLY A 422 28.21 19.96 -4.23
CA GLY A 422 27.97 21.13 -3.39
C GLY A 422 26.50 21.45 -3.11
N GLN A 423 25.57 20.56 -3.45
CA GLN A 423 24.13 20.74 -3.30
C GLN A 423 23.46 19.50 -2.69
N GLN A 424 22.23 19.67 -2.22
CA GLN A 424 21.37 18.59 -1.72
C GLN A 424 20.30 18.24 -2.75
N TYR A 425 20.09 16.95 -2.98
CA TYR A 425 19.02 16.42 -3.84
C TYR A 425 18.28 15.28 -3.14
N ALA A 426 16.96 15.19 -3.35
CA ALA A 426 16.18 14.02 -3.00
C ALA A 426 16.24 13.00 -4.14
N LEU A 427 17.03 11.95 -3.96
CA LEU A 427 17.23 10.90 -4.96
C LEU A 427 16.31 9.72 -4.67
N ARG A 428 15.71 9.15 -5.73
CA ARG A 428 15.02 7.85 -5.66
C ARG A 428 15.47 6.97 -6.80
N PHE A 429 15.77 5.71 -6.49
CA PHE A 429 16.15 4.72 -7.48
C PHE A 429 15.32 3.44 -7.27
N SER A 430 14.82 2.86 -8.36
CA SER A 430 14.03 1.63 -8.31
C SER A 430 14.51 0.61 -9.32
N ASN A 431 14.47 -0.65 -8.92
CA ASN A 431 14.38 -1.79 -9.80
C ASN A 431 13.05 -2.50 -9.46
N VAL A 432 12.04 -2.30 -10.30
CA VAL A 432 10.68 -2.86 -10.11
C VAL A 432 10.09 -3.21 -11.47
N ASP A 433 9.51 -4.41 -11.58
CA ASP A 433 8.96 -5.00 -12.80
C ASP A 433 9.97 -5.01 -13.97
N ASN A 434 11.21 -5.43 -13.73
CA ASN A 434 12.29 -5.46 -14.72
C ASN A 434 12.49 -4.12 -15.45
N GLN A 435 12.49 -3.02 -14.70
CA GLN A 435 12.72 -1.68 -15.22
C GLN A 435 13.42 -0.79 -14.19
N LEU A 436 14.54 -0.21 -14.61
CA LEU A 436 15.27 0.77 -13.81
C LEU A 436 14.65 2.17 -13.97
N ARG A 437 14.55 2.90 -12.86
CA ARG A 437 14.05 4.28 -12.85
C ARG A 437 14.81 5.12 -11.84
N LEU A 438 15.05 6.37 -12.21
CA LEU A 438 15.65 7.40 -11.38
C LEU A 438 14.68 8.57 -11.24
N TRP A 439 14.51 9.08 -10.02
CA TRP A 439 13.88 10.38 -9.79
C TRP A 439 14.85 11.30 -9.05
N VAL A 440 14.83 12.57 -9.43
CA VAL A 440 15.57 13.66 -8.78
C VAL A 440 14.54 14.70 -8.36
N ASP A 441 14.49 15.02 -7.06
CA ASP A 441 13.54 15.96 -6.46
C ASP A 441 12.06 15.66 -6.76
N GLY A 442 11.77 14.38 -7.00
CA GLY A 442 10.44 13.87 -7.29
C GLY A 442 10.10 13.73 -8.78
N ASP A 443 10.91 14.30 -9.67
CA ASP A 443 10.72 14.23 -11.12
C ASP A 443 11.46 13.02 -11.72
N SER A 444 10.77 12.28 -12.59
CA SER A 444 11.34 11.10 -13.27
C SER A 444 12.34 11.51 -14.34
N VAL A 445 13.53 10.90 -14.31
CA VAL A 445 14.57 11.14 -15.32
C VAL A 445 14.31 10.26 -16.55
N SER A 446 14.30 10.88 -17.72
CA SER A 446 14.19 10.18 -19.00
C SER A 446 15.58 9.90 -19.57
N PHE A 447 15.87 8.63 -19.82
CA PHE A 447 17.13 8.17 -20.43
C PHE A 447 17.02 8.13 -21.96
N ASP A 448 18.18 8.00 -22.61
CA ASP A 448 18.32 7.85 -24.06
C ASP A 448 17.58 6.64 -24.66
N ALA A 449 17.26 5.63 -23.84
CA ALA A 449 16.26 4.61 -24.15
C ALA A 449 15.46 4.23 -22.89
N THR A 450 14.37 3.48 -23.07
CA THR A 450 13.59 2.95 -21.95
C THR A 450 14.43 1.91 -21.18
N PRO A 451 14.70 2.08 -19.86
CA PRO A 451 15.60 1.19 -19.11
C PRO A 451 14.96 -0.13 -18.68
N THR A 452 14.38 -0.88 -19.63
CA THR A 452 13.81 -2.20 -19.40
C THR A 452 14.82 -3.29 -19.76
N PHE A 453 14.65 -4.44 -19.13
CA PHE A 453 15.46 -5.62 -19.36
C PHE A 453 14.61 -6.88 -19.16
N ASP A 454 15.11 -8.03 -19.60
CA ASP A 454 14.62 -9.34 -19.22
C ASP A 454 15.75 -10.09 -18.48
N PRO A 455 15.62 -10.34 -17.17
CA PRO A 455 16.64 -11.08 -16.44
C PRO A 455 16.93 -12.43 -17.11
N GLN A 456 15.94 -13.11 -17.70
CA GLN A 456 16.12 -14.43 -18.34
C GLN A 456 17.11 -14.40 -19.50
N SER A 457 17.33 -13.25 -20.12
CA SER A 457 18.30 -13.08 -21.21
C SER A 457 19.77 -13.20 -20.75
N PHE A 458 20.05 -13.05 -19.46
CA PHE A 458 21.42 -13.03 -18.90
C PHE A 458 21.95 -14.41 -18.51
N ALA A 459 21.24 -15.50 -18.86
CA ALA A 459 21.70 -16.90 -18.78
C ALA A 459 22.37 -17.31 -17.45
N THR A 460 21.69 -17.11 -16.32
CA THR A 460 22.22 -17.44 -15.00
C THR A 460 21.27 -18.28 -14.15
N ASP A 461 21.84 -19.20 -13.35
CA ASP A 461 21.17 -19.93 -12.26
C ASP A 461 20.70 -18.99 -11.12
N HIS A 462 20.72 -17.66 -11.32
CA HIS A 462 20.67 -16.65 -10.27
C HIS A 462 19.28 -16.02 -10.05
N GLN A 463 18.38 -16.09 -11.03
CA GLN A 463 17.21 -15.20 -11.10
C GLN A 463 16.05 -15.59 -10.18
N ASP A 464 16.16 -16.72 -9.49
CA ASP A 464 15.04 -17.32 -8.79
C ASP A 464 15.18 -17.31 -7.26
N ARG A 465 16.23 -16.67 -6.73
CA ARG A 465 16.50 -16.65 -5.28
C ARG A 465 17.47 -15.53 -4.88
N PRO A 466 17.48 -15.14 -3.59
CA PRO A 466 18.51 -14.26 -3.08
C PRO A 466 19.86 -15.00 -2.97
N HIS A 467 20.96 -14.28 -3.18
CA HIS A 467 22.32 -14.78 -3.08
C HIS A 467 23.06 -14.14 -1.91
N TYR A 468 23.98 -14.90 -1.31
CA TYR A 468 24.83 -14.39 -0.22
C TYR A 468 26.22 -15.02 -0.28
N ARG A 469 27.26 -14.19 -0.14
CA ARG A 469 28.65 -14.63 -0.04
C ARG A 469 29.35 -13.90 1.10
N VAL A 470 30.16 -14.62 1.87
CA VAL A 470 31.01 -13.97 2.88
C VAL A 470 31.97 -12.99 2.20
N GLY A 471 32.06 -11.77 2.72
CA GLY A 471 32.87 -10.69 2.14
C GLY A 471 32.17 -9.91 1.02
N GLU A 472 31.09 -10.46 0.44
CA GLU A 472 30.26 -9.82 -0.58
C GLU A 472 28.78 -10.13 -0.30
N PRO A 473 28.11 -9.33 0.55
CA PRO A 473 26.80 -9.70 1.09
C PRO A 473 25.67 -9.82 0.06
N LEU A 474 25.82 -9.27 -1.16
CA LEU A 474 24.82 -9.33 -2.24
C LEU A 474 23.40 -9.00 -1.73
N ASP A 475 22.42 -9.90 -1.85
CA ASP A 475 21.03 -9.69 -1.44
C ASP A 475 20.86 -9.54 0.09
N ALA A 476 21.89 -9.85 0.88
CA ALA A 476 21.93 -9.54 2.31
C ALA A 476 22.18 -8.03 2.56
N ALA A 477 22.72 -7.31 1.58
CA ALA A 477 22.89 -5.86 1.61
C ALA A 477 22.41 -5.21 0.29
N PRO A 478 21.10 -5.35 -0.03
CA PRO A 478 20.59 -5.22 -1.39
C PRO A 478 20.51 -3.78 -1.88
N VAL A 479 20.77 -2.78 -1.02
CA VAL A 479 20.71 -1.37 -1.39
C VAL A 479 21.94 -0.65 -0.89
N GLY A 480 22.52 0.19 -1.75
CA GLY A 480 23.69 0.98 -1.41
C GLY A 480 23.70 2.37 -2.06
N ILE A 481 24.32 3.31 -1.34
CA ILE A 481 24.71 4.63 -1.85
C ILE A 481 26.22 4.74 -1.66
N ALA A 482 26.93 5.22 -2.67
CA ALA A 482 28.34 5.56 -2.56
C ALA A 482 28.62 6.98 -3.03
N VAL A 483 29.68 7.57 -2.48
CA VAL A 483 30.22 8.88 -2.88
C VAL A 483 31.74 8.80 -2.98
N ALA A 484 32.31 9.46 -3.98
CA ALA A 484 33.75 9.59 -4.17
C ALA A 484 34.18 11.06 -4.34
N GLY A 485 35.43 11.38 -4.00
CA GLY A 485 36.10 12.67 -4.18
C GLY A 485 35.87 13.70 -3.07
N GLY A 486 34.74 13.64 -2.34
CA GLY A 486 34.35 14.67 -1.38
C GLY A 486 33.54 14.14 -0.20
N ALA A 487 33.30 15.00 0.78
CA ALA A 487 32.44 14.70 1.91
C ALA A 487 30.96 14.70 1.50
N ALA A 488 30.16 13.91 2.21
CA ALA A 488 28.72 13.83 1.96
C ALA A 488 27.91 13.49 3.21
N THR A 489 26.63 13.85 3.15
CA THR A 489 25.61 13.55 4.15
C THR A 489 24.44 12.84 3.47
N VAL A 490 23.98 11.76 4.08
CA VAL A 490 22.78 11.02 3.69
C VAL A 490 21.79 11.05 4.85
N GLN A 491 20.54 11.45 4.57
CA GLN A 491 19.44 11.44 5.52
C GLN A 491 18.12 11.07 4.82
N ASN A 492 17.02 10.96 5.58
CA ASN A 492 15.70 10.62 5.02
C ASN A 492 15.71 9.34 4.16
N PHE A 493 16.53 8.36 4.53
CA PHE A 493 16.61 7.09 3.82
C PHE A 493 15.33 6.28 4.03
N GLN A 494 14.69 5.90 2.94
CA GLN A 494 13.52 5.03 2.95
C GLN A 494 13.71 3.89 1.96
N LEU A 495 13.33 2.69 2.36
CA LEU A 495 13.31 1.50 1.54
C LEU A 495 11.89 0.96 1.45
N HIS A 496 11.46 0.69 0.23
CA HIS A 496 10.19 0.09 -0.10
C HIS A 496 10.42 -1.14 -0.97
N ARG A 497 9.50 -2.10 -0.86
CA ARG A 497 9.38 -3.23 -1.78
C ARG A 497 8.13 -3.11 -2.63
N ASP A 498 8.11 -3.80 -3.75
CA ASP A 498 6.89 -3.91 -4.56
C ASP A 498 5.85 -4.87 -3.94
N GLN A 499 4.63 -4.86 -4.49
CA GLN A 499 3.58 -5.81 -4.20
C GLN A 499 3.90 -7.19 -4.79
N TYR A 500 4.23 -8.15 -3.94
CA TYR A 500 4.53 -9.52 -4.37
C TYR A 500 3.25 -10.32 -4.70
N TYR A 501 2.90 -10.54 -5.97
CA TYR A 501 1.73 -11.34 -6.34
C TYR A 501 1.96 -12.85 -6.15
N ILE A 502 1.27 -13.43 -5.17
CA ILE A 502 1.38 -14.85 -4.81
C ILE A 502 0.66 -15.72 -5.85
N ALA A 503 1.35 -16.74 -6.36
CA ALA A 503 0.85 -17.78 -7.24
C ALA A 503 0.02 -18.82 -6.46
N ALA A 504 -1.18 -18.41 -6.02
CA ALA A 504 -2.14 -19.28 -5.34
C ALA A 504 -3.53 -19.23 -5.99
N THR A 505 -4.28 -20.32 -5.85
CA THR A 505 -5.68 -20.44 -6.29
C THR A 505 -6.57 -20.84 -5.13
N ALA A 506 -7.89 -20.82 -5.32
CA ALA A 506 -8.84 -21.30 -4.33
C ALA A 506 -8.49 -22.72 -3.83
N GLY A 507 -8.64 -22.95 -2.53
CA GLY A 507 -8.30 -24.21 -1.86
C GLY A 507 -6.80 -24.42 -1.61
N ILE A 508 -5.93 -23.63 -2.23
CA ILE A 508 -4.48 -23.67 -1.99
C ILE A 508 -4.08 -22.47 -1.10
N PRO A 509 -3.25 -22.66 -0.06
CA PRO A 509 -2.75 -21.54 0.73
C PRO A 509 -2.07 -20.47 -0.13
N MET A 510 -2.12 -19.22 0.32
CA MET A 510 -1.39 -18.08 -0.24
C MET A 510 0.11 -18.21 0.06
N LEU A 511 0.74 -19.21 -0.54
CA LEU A 511 2.14 -19.58 -0.34
C LEU A 511 2.71 -20.18 -1.63
N ASP A 512 3.64 -19.51 -2.30
CA ASP A 512 4.18 -19.96 -3.60
C ASP A 512 4.92 -21.29 -3.51
N TYR A 513 5.33 -21.68 -2.32
CA TYR A 513 6.10 -22.89 -2.07
C TYR A 513 5.19 -24.04 -1.68
N SER A 514 5.42 -25.20 -2.28
CA SER A 514 4.90 -26.47 -1.77
C SER A 514 5.78 -27.01 -0.64
N PHE A 515 6.01 -26.21 0.40
CA PHE A 515 6.98 -26.48 1.47
C PHE A 515 6.52 -25.99 2.84
N SER A 516 7.16 -26.47 3.91
CA SER A 516 6.83 -26.06 5.29
C SER A 516 7.09 -24.56 5.53
N PRO A 517 6.09 -23.79 5.98
CA PRO A 517 6.25 -22.38 6.35
C PRO A 517 7.38 -22.12 7.35
N GLN A 518 7.58 -23.04 8.31
CA GLN A 518 8.65 -22.90 9.31
C GLN A 518 10.04 -23.02 8.69
N VAL A 519 10.23 -23.90 7.70
CA VAL A 519 11.52 -24.04 7.03
C VAL A 519 11.79 -22.85 6.12
N ILE A 520 10.78 -22.39 5.37
CA ILE A 520 10.89 -21.19 4.51
C ILE A 520 11.33 -19.99 5.35
N LYS A 521 10.63 -19.70 6.46
CA LYS A 521 11.01 -18.59 7.36
C LYS A 521 12.42 -18.72 7.90
N ARG A 522 12.82 -19.93 8.31
CA ARG A 522 14.17 -20.18 8.82
C ARG A 522 15.24 -19.91 7.76
N THR A 523 15.02 -20.35 6.53
CA THR A 523 15.93 -20.10 5.41
C THR A 523 15.99 -18.62 5.07
N LEU A 524 14.85 -17.94 4.93
CA LEU A 524 14.83 -16.49 4.65
C LEU A 524 15.49 -15.67 5.76
N HIS A 525 15.48 -16.15 6.99
CA HIS A 525 16.17 -15.54 8.13
C HIS A 525 17.68 -15.83 8.18
N ASN A 526 18.20 -16.72 7.35
CA ASN A 526 19.60 -17.13 7.36
C ASN A 526 20.23 -17.10 5.95
N PRO A 527 21.00 -16.05 5.61
CA PRO A 527 21.65 -15.88 4.31
C PRO A 527 22.49 -17.07 3.85
N ASP A 528 23.16 -17.77 4.77
CA ASP A 528 23.99 -18.95 4.46
C ASP A 528 23.19 -20.12 3.83
N GLN A 529 21.86 -20.10 3.96
CA GLN A 529 21.00 -21.16 3.46
C GLN A 529 20.35 -20.84 2.12
N TRP A 530 20.42 -19.60 1.63
CA TRP A 530 19.65 -19.20 0.45
C TRP A 530 20.04 -19.97 -0.80
N ASP A 531 21.34 -20.04 -1.10
CA ASP A 531 21.85 -20.72 -2.29
C ASP A 531 21.56 -22.22 -2.35
N SER A 532 21.50 -22.88 -1.19
CA SER A 532 21.34 -24.34 -1.09
C SER A 532 19.91 -24.80 -0.88
N ALA A 533 18.97 -23.87 -0.66
CA ALA A 533 17.60 -24.22 -0.36
C ALA A 533 16.87 -24.78 -1.57
N THR A 534 16.34 -25.99 -1.44
CA THR A 534 15.71 -26.71 -2.55
C THR A 534 14.30 -26.22 -2.88
N PHE A 535 13.65 -25.46 -1.98
CA PHE A 535 12.30 -24.99 -2.19
C PHE A 535 12.19 -23.89 -3.26
N TRP A 536 13.29 -23.22 -3.65
CA TRP A 536 13.27 -22.24 -4.74
C TRP A 536 12.77 -22.85 -6.05
N LYS A 537 13.18 -24.10 -6.32
CA LYS A 537 12.73 -24.91 -7.47
C LYS A 537 11.29 -25.40 -7.34
N MET A 538 10.63 -25.16 -6.20
CA MET A 538 9.24 -25.55 -5.93
C MET A 538 8.30 -24.35 -5.92
N ARG A 539 8.78 -23.16 -6.31
CA ARG A 539 7.92 -21.99 -6.48
C ARG A 539 6.94 -22.25 -7.61
N ARG A 540 5.68 -21.93 -7.34
CA ARG A 540 4.58 -22.14 -8.29
C ARG A 540 4.52 -21.01 -9.31
N GLU A 541 4.03 -21.37 -10.47
CA GLU A 541 3.45 -20.46 -11.45
C GLU A 541 1.99 -20.85 -11.66
N ILE A 542 1.14 -19.87 -11.95
CA ILE A 542 -0.26 -20.10 -12.29
C ILE A 542 -0.68 -19.19 -13.44
N GLU A 543 -1.57 -19.70 -14.28
CA GLU A 543 -2.08 -19.02 -15.46
C GLU A 543 -3.61 -18.91 -15.42
N PHE A 544 -4.13 -17.85 -16.04
CA PHE A 544 -5.55 -17.60 -16.21
C PHE A 544 -5.82 -17.07 -17.62
N ASP A 545 -6.55 -17.85 -18.42
CA ASP A 545 -7.00 -17.42 -19.74
C ASP A 545 -8.22 -16.51 -19.63
N LEU A 546 -8.21 -15.39 -20.35
CA LEU A 546 -9.28 -14.41 -20.36
C LEU A 546 -9.82 -14.25 -21.77
N GLU A 547 -11.08 -14.64 -21.97
CA GLU A 547 -11.76 -14.43 -23.25
C GLU A 547 -12.20 -12.97 -23.41
N ALA A 548 -12.82 -12.67 -24.55
CA ALA A 548 -13.49 -11.38 -24.78
C ALA A 548 -14.42 -10.99 -23.62
N ASP A 549 -14.37 -9.72 -23.22
CA ASP A 549 -15.12 -9.14 -22.12
C ASP A 549 -14.88 -9.75 -20.72
N GLN A 550 -13.77 -10.48 -20.51
CA GLN A 550 -13.37 -11.00 -19.21
C GLN A 550 -12.22 -10.19 -18.61
N PHE A 551 -12.33 -9.86 -17.32
CA PHE A 551 -11.36 -9.03 -16.60
C PHE A 551 -10.88 -9.74 -15.34
N PHE A 552 -9.59 -9.63 -15.01
CA PHE A 552 -9.01 -10.30 -13.84
C PHE A 552 -8.58 -9.30 -12.76
N PRO A 553 -9.41 -9.09 -11.72
CA PRO A 553 -9.06 -8.20 -10.62
C PRO A 553 -8.30 -8.88 -9.47
N MET A 554 -7.28 -8.22 -8.97
CA MET A 554 -6.47 -8.65 -7.82
C MET A 554 -6.44 -7.61 -6.71
N GLY A 555 -6.25 -8.06 -5.47
CA GLY A 555 -6.00 -7.18 -4.33
C GLY A 555 -4.53 -7.13 -3.93
N ASP A 556 -4.29 -6.70 -2.69
CA ASP A 556 -2.99 -6.56 -2.02
C ASP A 556 -2.46 -7.88 -1.41
N ASN A 557 -3.03 -9.03 -1.79
CA ASN A 557 -2.84 -10.36 -1.18
C ASN A 557 -3.31 -10.52 0.27
N SER A 558 -4.06 -9.57 0.82
CA SER A 558 -4.62 -9.76 2.17
C SER A 558 -5.43 -11.06 2.23
N PRO A 559 -5.31 -11.88 3.30
CA PRO A 559 -6.14 -13.08 3.48
C PRO A 559 -7.64 -12.79 3.41
N GLU A 560 -8.02 -11.55 3.72
CA GLU A 560 -9.39 -11.07 3.72
C GLU A 560 -9.84 -10.56 2.34
N SER A 561 -8.91 -10.33 1.41
CA SER A 561 -9.15 -9.73 0.10
C SER A 561 -10.10 -10.58 -0.76
N LYS A 562 -9.95 -11.91 -0.75
CA LYS A 562 -10.71 -12.84 -1.63
C LYS A 562 -10.80 -12.28 -3.06
N ASP A 563 -9.67 -12.12 -3.72
CA ASP A 563 -9.64 -11.67 -5.11
C ASP A 563 -9.83 -12.80 -6.11
N ALA A 564 -9.76 -12.47 -7.40
CA ALA A 564 -10.17 -13.35 -8.49
C ALA A 564 -9.48 -14.72 -8.48
N ARG A 565 -8.24 -14.80 -7.96
CA ARG A 565 -7.51 -16.07 -7.78
C ARG A 565 -8.22 -17.07 -6.88
N SER A 566 -8.98 -16.59 -5.89
CA SER A 566 -9.51 -17.40 -4.79
C SER A 566 -11.03 -17.65 -4.88
N TRP A 567 -11.67 -17.34 -6.02
CA TRP A 567 -13.13 -17.48 -6.14
C TRP A 567 -13.58 -18.92 -6.43
N VAL A 568 -12.80 -19.70 -7.18
CA VAL A 568 -13.20 -21.02 -7.68
C VAL A 568 -12.83 -22.15 -6.70
N ASP A 569 -13.48 -22.20 -5.54
CA ASP A 569 -13.82 -23.42 -4.76
C ASP A 569 -14.51 -23.02 -3.46
N SER A 570 -15.80 -22.70 -3.55
CA SER A 570 -16.67 -22.83 -2.38
C SER A 570 -17.85 -23.68 -2.78
N ARG A 571 -17.87 -24.92 -2.27
CA ARG A 571 -19.04 -25.82 -2.22
C ARG A 571 -20.33 -25.00 -2.22
N PHE A 572 -20.98 -24.90 -3.37
CA PHE A 572 -22.24 -24.19 -3.46
C PHE A 572 -23.26 -24.95 -2.62
N PRO A 573 -23.89 -24.35 -1.60
CA PRO A 573 -25.11 -24.93 -1.05
C PRO A 573 -26.12 -25.11 -2.20
N PRO A 574 -27.06 -26.07 -2.13
CA PRO A 574 -28.09 -26.20 -3.17
C PRO A 574 -28.89 -24.89 -3.23
N VAL A 575 -28.73 -24.10 -4.30
CA VAL A 575 -29.35 -22.77 -4.41
C VAL A 575 -30.62 -22.83 -5.25
N PRO A 576 -31.73 -22.21 -4.81
CA PRO A 576 -33.03 -22.24 -5.51
C PRO A 576 -33.10 -21.44 -6.81
N ASP A 577 -32.10 -20.62 -7.16
CA ASP A 577 -32.08 -19.78 -8.36
C ASP A 577 -30.74 -19.96 -9.11
N LYS A 578 -30.79 -20.57 -10.29
CA LYS A 578 -29.61 -20.90 -11.11
C LYS A 578 -29.02 -19.68 -11.83
N ASP A 579 -29.80 -18.62 -12.03
CA ASP A 579 -29.37 -17.46 -12.82
C ASP A 579 -28.57 -16.45 -11.98
N ALA A 580 -28.86 -16.36 -10.68
CA ALA A 580 -28.19 -15.44 -9.75
C ALA A 580 -26.69 -15.76 -9.51
N TYR A 581 -26.25 -16.99 -9.81
CA TYR A 581 -24.89 -17.48 -9.56
C TYR A 581 -24.20 -17.99 -10.84
N LYS A 582 -24.70 -17.59 -12.03
CA LYS A 582 -24.17 -18.00 -13.34
C LYS A 582 -22.64 -17.89 -13.44
N TYR A 583 -22.07 -16.86 -12.81
CA TYR A 583 -20.65 -16.53 -12.89
C TYR A 583 -19.82 -16.94 -11.66
N ALA A 584 -20.44 -17.59 -10.68
CA ALA A 584 -19.78 -17.88 -9.40
C ALA A 584 -18.63 -18.91 -9.50
N ARG A 585 -18.52 -19.58 -10.66
CA ARG A 585 -17.51 -20.60 -10.97
C ARG A 585 -16.30 -20.07 -11.73
N TYR A 586 -16.18 -18.76 -11.91
CA TYR A 586 -15.11 -18.16 -12.71
C TYR A 586 -14.13 -17.35 -11.84
N ASN A 587 -12.87 -17.32 -12.26
CA ASN A 587 -11.82 -16.47 -11.70
C ASN A 587 -11.74 -15.13 -12.45
N TYR A 588 -12.82 -14.64 -13.05
CA TYR A 588 -12.85 -13.38 -13.78
C TYR A 588 -14.15 -12.62 -13.52
N VAL A 589 -14.16 -11.35 -13.89
CA VAL A 589 -15.32 -10.46 -13.88
C VAL A 589 -15.73 -10.19 -15.32
N PRO A 590 -16.93 -10.60 -15.76
CA PRO A 590 -17.41 -10.20 -17.07
C PRO A 590 -17.75 -8.71 -17.12
N ARG A 591 -17.65 -8.09 -18.30
CA ARG A 591 -17.88 -6.65 -18.52
C ARG A 591 -19.19 -6.13 -17.92
N ASP A 592 -20.27 -6.91 -18.00
CA ASP A 592 -21.60 -6.55 -17.51
C ASP A 592 -21.69 -6.38 -15.98
N LEU A 593 -20.71 -6.91 -15.24
CA LEU A 593 -20.58 -6.74 -13.79
C LEU A 593 -19.72 -5.54 -13.39
N LEU A 594 -19.03 -4.88 -14.32
CA LEU A 594 -18.29 -3.65 -14.03
C LEU A 594 -19.27 -2.52 -13.65
N VAL A 595 -19.00 -1.87 -12.53
CA VAL A 595 -19.80 -0.74 -12.03
C VAL A 595 -19.13 0.59 -12.39
N GLY A 596 -17.81 0.68 -12.30
CA GLY A 596 -17.09 1.91 -12.62
C GLY A 596 -15.66 1.98 -12.12
N LYS A 597 -15.01 3.13 -12.35
CA LYS A 597 -13.64 3.43 -11.94
C LYS A 597 -13.63 4.17 -10.61
N ALA A 598 -12.86 3.71 -9.64
CA ALA A 598 -12.66 4.44 -8.40
C ALA A 598 -11.76 5.66 -8.66
N LEU A 599 -12.22 6.86 -8.30
CA LEU A 599 -11.53 8.12 -8.65
C LEU A 599 -10.83 8.78 -7.47
N LEU A 600 -11.50 8.84 -6.32
CA LEU A 600 -11.08 9.70 -5.21
C LEU A 600 -11.45 9.08 -3.87
N VAL A 601 -10.52 9.08 -2.92
CA VAL A 601 -10.85 8.95 -1.51
C VAL A 601 -11.29 10.33 -1.01
N PHE A 602 -12.59 10.54 -0.85
CA PHE A 602 -13.15 11.86 -0.52
C PHE A 602 -13.43 12.04 0.98
N TRP A 603 -13.45 10.94 1.74
CA TRP A 603 -13.65 10.99 3.19
C TRP A 603 -12.77 9.96 3.91
N PRO A 604 -11.44 10.19 3.94
CA PRO A 604 -10.53 9.35 4.69
C PRO A 604 -10.67 9.59 6.19
N HIS A 605 -10.44 8.53 6.97
CA HIS A 605 -10.44 8.61 8.42
C HIS A 605 -9.33 9.54 8.97
N SER A 606 -9.66 10.34 10.00
CA SER A 606 -8.73 11.19 10.75
C SER A 606 -7.92 10.38 11.75
N TRP A 607 -6.59 10.47 11.67
CA TRP A 607 -5.72 10.00 12.74
C TRP A 607 -6.11 10.70 14.04
N ASN A 608 -6.31 9.95 15.13
CA ASN A 608 -6.69 10.41 16.47
C ASN A 608 -7.93 11.33 16.48
N ARG A 609 -9.12 10.81 16.82
CA ARG A 609 -10.40 11.53 16.86
C ARG A 609 -10.32 12.84 17.68
N PRO A 610 -10.19 14.04 17.10
CA PRO A 610 -10.40 15.27 17.86
C PRO A 610 -11.88 15.67 17.79
N VAL A 611 -12.56 15.31 16.68
CA VAL A 611 -13.97 15.57 16.37
C VAL A 611 -14.48 14.44 15.46
N PRO A 612 -15.57 13.75 15.78
CA PRO A 612 -16.04 12.54 15.07
C PRO A 612 -16.53 12.75 13.62
N PHE A 613 -16.51 13.99 13.11
CA PHE A 613 -17.09 14.35 11.80
C PHE A 613 -16.16 15.15 10.88
N THR A 614 -14.87 15.28 11.20
CA THR A 614 -13.93 15.99 10.32
C THR A 614 -13.11 14.98 9.49
N PRO A 615 -13.13 15.06 8.14
CA PRO A 615 -12.30 14.19 7.32
C PRO A 615 -10.83 14.60 7.43
N ASN A 616 -9.93 13.66 7.23
CA ASN A 616 -8.50 13.98 7.10
C ASN A 616 -8.21 14.55 5.71
N VAL A 617 -8.31 15.88 5.56
CA VAL A 617 -8.12 16.53 4.26
C VAL A 617 -6.76 16.19 3.63
N LYS A 618 -5.70 15.99 4.44
CA LYS A 618 -4.37 15.58 3.96
C LYS A 618 -4.34 14.18 3.33
N ARG A 619 -5.32 13.33 3.64
CA ARG A 619 -5.45 11.98 3.07
C ARG A 619 -6.43 11.93 1.90
N MET A 620 -7.12 13.03 1.58
CA MET A 620 -7.94 13.06 0.38
C MET A 620 -7.00 12.97 -0.83
N LYS A 621 -7.19 11.96 -1.67
CA LYS A 621 -6.29 11.70 -2.78
C LYS A 621 -7.00 11.07 -3.95
N LEU A 622 -6.55 11.41 -5.14
CA LEU A 622 -6.89 10.66 -6.33
C LEU A 622 -6.39 9.22 -6.17
N ILE A 623 -7.24 8.29 -6.57
CA ILE A 623 -6.89 6.87 -6.57
C ILE A 623 -6.01 6.65 -7.80
N ARG A 624 -4.75 6.30 -7.52
CA ARG A 624 -3.78 5.87 -8.52
C ARG A 624 -3.75 4.35 -8.49
#